data_AF-A0A3S3SIJ4-F1
#
_entry.id   AF-A0A3S3SIJ4-F1
#
_cell.length_a   1.000
_cell.length_b   1.000
_cell.length_c   1.000
_cell.angle_alpha   90.00
_cell.angle_beta   90.00
_cell.angle_gamma   90.00
#
_symmetry.space_group_name_H-M   'P 1'
#
loop_
_entity.id
_entity.type
_entity.pdbx_description
1 polymer ?
#
loop_
_entity_poly.entity_id
_entity_poly.type
_entity_poly.pdbx_seq_one_letter_code
_entity_poly.pdbx_strand_id
1 'polypeptide(L)'
;MHSVPYRDSVLTRLLMNALGGNSKTIMIAAISPADINYDETLSTLRYDEMRLKEMQKKWEEEMKAVMAENERKMFEMKQTYEEKLQIKESEEQLKKTNENGDEKALKEDEKRLNPHLSNLNFDEQLSGKIVHIIKPGSNTIGKADSCDIVLYGPRIQEHHATIYRKEKGNVVLEPKDDTCRILLNGDPVTCRVHLNHNDRLLFGTTQLFVFAHASQKSKSKMTFSEVTFELAQEEIASKAGFDVNNDDQSLEMALLNKDLLEVLPAIEEANAISEELDKNVRFEIMLVSPQFLGKNSDRTEVFIKVYNLETNQEFEWTKEKFLNRLYVMKEMYRNYEEGAEEWDLPEDRDPFVEDANTVSRIGCVQVFLQPLAFMVELKEQLEIIDYKGKEVGLINLEFVPCASNGKEFTELDDTFVDSPSELIGKDVHFVIKINNCRGLPSRFTDVFCAYKVFLDQVETRTEIISDTSNPDFNHKKMFSFTPATQQLIDYLKDESLLIQVFGKQTVTRSNSKQSGRVTKQMMQEELLNQANNLMQGFRMNGRNVDPNKQSVIVELLLMKKQQARQHQKLENVRKLIKASEKANKRVVSIQVLKDLISDSASEIADDLIAKGTS
;
A
#
# COMPACT_ATOMS: atom_id res chain seq x y z
N MET A 1 -21.02 15.03 -30.76
CA MET A 1 -20.99 13.87 -31.67
C MET A 1 -20.15 14.22 -32.88
N HIS A 2 -18.86 13.86 -32.86
CA HIS A 2 -18.03 13.91 -34.05
C HIS A 2 -18.23 12.61 -34.83
N SER A 3 -18.83 12.72 -36.01
CA SER A 3 -18.99 11.62 -36.96
C SER A 3 -17.61 11.15 -37.40
N VAL A 4 -17.25 9.91 -37.09
CA VAL A 4 -16.08 9.23 -37.68
C VAL A 4 -16.29 9.20 -39.19
N PRO A 5 -15.37 9.72 -40.02
CA PRO A 5 -15.49 9.63 -41.46
C PRO A 5 -15.10 8.20 -41.84
N TYR A 6 -16.05 7.28 -41.76
CA TYR A 6 -15.90 6.00 -42.43
C TYR A 6 -15.82 6.34 -43.92
N ARG A 7 -14.61 6.37 -44.48
CA ARG A 7 -14.39 6.45 -45.94
C ARG A 7 -15.37 5.51 -46.63
N ASP A 8 -15.82 5.88 -47.83
CA ASP A 8 -16.89 5.30 -48.68
C ASP A 8 -16.81 3.78 -49.01
N SER A 9 -16.05 3.00 -48.26
CA SER A 9 -15.97 1.55 -48.35
C SER A 9 -17.15 0.89 -47.63
N VAL A 10 -17.83 0.01 -48.34
CA VAL A 10 -18.92 -0.84 -47.81
C VAL A 10 -18.42 -1.74 -46.66
N LEU A 11 -17.14 -2.10 -46.67
CA LEU A 11 -16.52 -2.98 -45.67
C LEU A 11 -16.40 -2.32 -44.29
N THR A 12 -15.95 -1.06 -44.23
CA THR A 12 -15.86 -0.31 -42.97
C THR A 12 -17.22 -0.01 -42.35
N ARG A 13 -18.27 0.07 -43.17
CA ARG A 13 -19.66 0.22 -42.71
C ARG A 13 -20.23 -1.10 -42.14
N LEU A 14 -19.91 -2.24 -42.76
CA LEU A 14 -20.27 -3.57 -42.24
C LEU A 14 -19.58 -3.88 -40.91
N LEU A 15 -18.35 -3.40 -40.72
CA LEU A 15 -17.55 -3.62 -39.52
C LEU A 15 -17.79 -2.56 -38.41
N MET A 16 -18.76 -1.67 -38.56
CA MET A 16 -19.01 -0.56 -37.62
C MET A 16 -19.17 -1.03 -36.16
N ASN A 17 -19.89 -2.13 -35.92
CA ASN A 17 -20.05 -2.71 -34.58
C ASN A 17 -18.75 -3.32 -34.01
N ALA A 18 -17.86 -3.82 -34.87
CA ALA A 18 -16.55 -4.33 -34.46
C ALA A 18 -15.55 -3.18 -34.23
N LEU A 19 -15.68 -2.09 -34.98
CA LEU A 19 -14.74 -0.96 -35.00
C LEU A 19 -15.11 0.16 -34.00
N GLY A 20 -16.33 0.16 -33.44
CA GLY A 20 -16.76 1.17 -32.46
C GLY A 20 -17.94 0.77 -31.57
N GLY A 21 -18.38 -0.49 -31.59
CA GLY A 21 -19.44 -1.03 -30.73
C GLY A 21 -18.91 -1.99 -29.65
N ASN A 22 -19.80 -2.74 -28.99
CA ASN A 22 -19.50 -3.59 -27.81
C ASN A 22 -18.88 -4.97 -28.16
N SER A 23 -18.05 -5.05 -29.19
CA SER A 23 -17.39 -6.30 -29.60
C SER A 23 -15.95 -6.37 -29.09
N LYS A 24 -15.49 -7.56 -28.68
CA LYS A 24 -14.06 -7.82 -28.51
C LYS A 24 -13.42 -7.93 -29.89
N THR A 25 -12.63 -6.93 -30.28
CA THR A 25 -12.05 -6.82 -31.62
C THR A 25 -10.52 -6.79 -31.54
N ILE A 26 -9.87 -7.62 -32.36
CA ILE A 26 -8.41 -7.62 -32.55
C ILE A 26 -8.12 -6.93 -33.88
N MET A 27 -7.29 -5.90 -33.85
CA MET A 27 -6.84 -5.17 -35.03
C MET A 27 -5.41 -5.58 -35.35
N ILE A 28 -5.16 -6.06 -36.56
CA ILE A 28 -3.83 -6.48 -37.01
C ILE A 28 -3.35 -5.48 -38.07
N ALA A 29 -2.32 -4.73 -37.73
CA ALA A 29 -1.69 -3.76 -38.61
C ALA A 29 -0.66 -4.46 -39.51
N ALA A 30 -0.94 -4.53 -40.81
CA ALA A 30 0.00 -5.07 -41.78
C ALA A 30 0.87 -3.94 -42.33
N ILE A 31 2.14 -3.91 -41.94
CA ILE A 31 3.13 -2.94 -42.42
C ILE A 31 4.14 -3.60 -43.35
N SER A 32 4.64 -2.84 -44.34
CA SER A 32 5.69 -3.28 -45.25
C SER A 32 6.92 -2.39 -45.08
N PRO A 33 8.14 -2.97 -44.96
CA PRO A 33 9.39 -2.22 -44.88
C PRO A 33 9.90 -1.74 -46.24
N ALA A 34 9.19 -2.03 -47.34
CA ALA A 34 9.61 -1.61 -48.67
C ALA A 34 9.32 -0.13 -48.91
N ASP A 35 10.27 0.61 -49.50
CA ASP A 35 10.14 2.06 -49.79
C ASP A 35 8.91 2.40 -50.64
N ILE A 36 8.54 1.51 -51.57
CA ILE A 36 7.31 1.61 -52.38
C ILE A 36 6.04 1.71 -51.52
N ASN A 37 6.04 1.12 -50.33
CA ASN A 37 4.90 1.10 -49.43
C ASN A 37 4.99 2.14 -48.30
N TYR A 38 5.97 3.04 -48.34
CA TYR A 38 6.23 4.00 -47.27
C TYR A 38 4.96 4.79 -46.86
N ASP A 39 4.23 5.35 -47.84
CA ASP A 39 3.05 6.18 -47.57
C ASP A 39 1.89 5.37 -46.96
N GLU A 40 1.71 4.11 -47.38
CA GLU A 40 0.67 3.21 -46.86
C GLU A 40 1.02 2.69 -45.46
N THR A 41 2.29 2.33 -45.23
CA THR A 41 2.82 1.94 -43.92
C THR A 41 2.69 3.10 -42.92
N LEU A 42 3.06 4.32 -43.32
CA LEU A 42 2.96 5.52 -42.49
C LEU A 42 1.50 5.87 -42.15
N SER A 43 0.59 5.73 -43.12
CA SER A 43 -0.84 5.97 -42.92
C SER A 43 -1.46 4.95 -41.96
N THR A 44 -1.06 3.68 -42.05
CA THR A 44 -1.50 2.60 -41.15
C THR A 44 -1.02 2.85 -39.71
N LEU A 45 0.26 3.18 -39.54
CA LEU A 45 0.83 3.47 -38.21
C LEU A 45 0.19 4.69 -37.54
N ARG A 46 -0.08 5.76 -38.31
CA ARG A 46 -0.78 6.95 -37.79
C ARG A 46 -2.22 6.65 -37.38
N TYR A 47 -2.89 5.79 -38.12
CA TYR A 47 -4.25 5.36 -37.81
C TYR A 47 -4.31 4.52 -36.52
N ASP A 48 -3.36 3.60 -36.35
CA ASP A 48 -3.27 2.79 -35.13
C ASP A 48 -2.90 3.65 -33.90
N GLU A 49 -1.96 4.59 -34.03
CA GLU A 49 -1.55 5.47 -32.94
C GLU A 49 -2.70 6.36 -32.45
N MET A 50 -3.45 6.96 -33.38
CA MET A 50 -4.60 7.79 -33.05
C MET A 50 -5.70 6.97 -32.36
N ARG A 51 -5.94 5.74 -32.84
CA ARG A 51 -7.01 4.88 -32.32
C ARG A 51 -6.68 4.25 -30.97
N LEU A 52 -5.42 3.90 -30.73
CA LEU A 52 -4.95 3.43 -29.43
C LEU A 52 -5.11 4.53 -28.37
N LYS A 53 -4.77 5.78 -28.71
CA LYS A 53 -4.99 6.94 -27.84
C LYS A 53 -6.47 7.18 -27.56
N GLU A 54 -7.34 7.05 -28.56
CA GLU A 54 -8.79 7.16 -28.38
C GLU A 54 -9.36 6.02 -27.50
N MET A 55 -8.91 4.78 -27.70
CA MET A 55 -9.32 3.64 -26.88
C MET A 55 -8.84 3.75 -25.43
N GLN A 56 -7.60 4.15 -25.20
CA GLN A 56 -7.06 4.40 -23.87
C GLN A 56 -7.83 5.50 -23.16
N LYS A 57 -8.04 6.64 -23.84
CA LYS A 57 -8.82 7.75 -23.31
C LYS A 57 -10.25 7.33 -22.99
N LYS A 58 -10.88 6.53 -23.85
CA LYS A 58 -12.24 6.03 -23.63
C LYS A 58 -12.30 5.06 -22.44
N TRP A 59 -11.31 4.16 -22.30
CA TRP A 59 -11.20 3.27 -21.14
C TRP A 59 -10.96 4.05 -19.85
N GLU A 60 -10.08 5.05 -19.87
CA GLU A 60 -9.83 5.93 -18.71
C GLU A 60 -11.09 6.73 -18.34
N GLU A 61 -11.80 7.27 -19.33
CA GLU A 61 -13.07 7.96 -19.13
C GLU A 61 -14.17 7.02 -18.62
N GLU A 62 -14.28 5.80 -19.15
CA GLU A 62 -15.22 4.78 -18.68
C GLU A 62 -14.87 4.30 -17.26
N MET A 63 -13.61 4.05 -16.96
CA MET A 63 -13.16 3.61 -15.62
C MET A 63 -13.31 4.73 -14.59
N LYS A 64 -13.03 5.98 -14.99
CA LYS A 64 -13.27 7.16 -14.15
C LYS A 64 -14.76 7.43 -13.96
N ALA A 65 -15.59 7.17 -14.97
CA ALA A 65 -17.04 7.24 -14.86
C ALA A 65 -17.59 6.14 -13.95
N VAL A 66 -17.08 4.90 -14.03
CA VAL A 66 -17.46 3.80 -13.13
C VAL A 66 -17.03 4.09 -11.69
N MET A 67 -15.82 4.62 -11.48
CA MET A 67 -15.35 5.06 -10.17
C MET A 67 -16.21 6.20 -9.62
N ALA A 68 -16.51 7.21 -10.43
CA ALA A 68 -17.37 8.32 -10.04
C ALA A 68 -18.83 7.88 -9.81
N GLU A 69 -19.35 6.93 -10.59
CA GLU A 69 -20.67 6.33 -10.40
C GLU A 69 -20.70 5.50 -9.12
N ASN A 70 -19.64 4.76 -8.80
CA ASN A 70 -19.51 4.01 -7.56
C ASN A 70 -19.37 4.96 -6.36
N GLU A 71 -18.58 6.02 -6.48
CA GLU A 71 -18.49 7.10 -5.47
C GLU A 71 -19.84 7.80 -5.30
N ARG A 72 -20.57 8.08 -6.39
CA ARG A 72 -21.89 8.71 -6.34
C ARG A 72 -22.93 7.77 -5.74
N LYS A 73 -22.93 6.48 -6.08
CA LYS A 73 -23.78 5.46 -5.46
C LYS A 73 -23.45 5.30 -3.98
N MET A 74 -22.17 5.32 -3.61
CA MET A 74 -21.75 5.33 -2.21
C MET A 74 -22.20 6.60 -1.50
N PHE A 75 -22.12 7.76 -2.15
CA PHE A 75 -22.59 9.02 -1.59
C PHE A 75 -24.12 9.07 -1.47
N GLU A 76 -24.86 8.58 -2.47
CA GLU A 76 -26.32 8.43 -2.44
C GLU A 76 -26.75 7.42 -1.38
N MET A 77 -26.02 6.32 -1.23
CA MET A 77 -26.25 5.32 -0.20
C MET A 77 -25.93 5.88 1.19
N LYS A 78 -24.85 6.67 1.32
CA LYS A 78 -24.49 7.41 2.54
C LYS A 78 -25.52 8.48 2.88
N GLN A 79 -26.02 9.25 1.90
CA GLN A 79 -27.09 10.22 2.10
C GLN A 79 -28.40 9.52 2.46
N THR A 80 -28.77 8.44 1.77
CA THR A 80 -29.95 7.64 2.10
C THR A 80 -29.82 7.06 3.51
N TYR A 81 -28.61 6.68 3.92
CA TYR A 81 -28.33 6.22 5.26
C TYR A 81 -28.44 7.34 6.29
N GLU A 82 -27.86 8.51 6.04
CA GLU A 82 -28.00 9.71 6.88
C GLU A 82 -29.45 10.17 6.97
N GLU A 83 -30.21 10.11 5.88
CA GLU A 83 -31.65 10.40 5.85
C GLU A 83 -32.45 9.36 6.63
N LYS A 84 -32.18 8.06 6.46
CA LYS A 84 -32.84 7.00 7.26
C LYS A 84 -32.47 7.10 8.74
N LEU A 85 -31.23 7.48 9.04
CA LEU A 85 -30.75 7.72 10.39
C LEU A 85 -31.46 8.95 10.97
N GLN A 86 -31.56 10.05 10.23
CA GLN A 86 -32.31 11.25 10.63
C GLN A 86 -33.82 10.97 10.74
N ILE A 87 -34.39 10.08 9.93
CA ILE A 87 -35.79 9.66 10.05
C ILE A 87 -35.96 8.85 11.34
N LYS A 88 -35.10 7.86 11.62
CA LYS A 88 -35.14 7.13 12.91
C LYS A 88 -34.87 8.04 14.11
N GLU A 89 -33.94 8.98 14.00
CA GLU A 89 -33.62 9.97 15.03
C GLU A 89 -34.74 10.98 15.22
N SER A 90 -35.40 11.42 14.14
CA SER A 90 -36.55 12.32 14.21
C SER A 90 -37.80 11.59 14.70
N GLU A 91 -37.99 10.31 14.38
CA GLU A 91 -39.00 9.43 14.97
C GLU A 91 -38.74 9.21 16.47
N GLU A 92 -37.48 9.02 16.89
CA GLU A 92 -37.08 9.02 18.29
C GLU A 92 -37.24 10.38 18.96
N GLN A 93 -36.95 11.48 18.27
CA GLN A 93 -37.14 12.85 18.77
C GLN A 93 -38.62 13.19 18.86
N LEU A 94 -39.47 12.72 17.95
CA LEU A 94 -40.93 12.83 18.00
C LEU A 94 -41.49 12.01 19.17
N LYS A 95 -40.93 10.82 19.43
CA LYS A 95 -41.18 10.05 20.66
C LYS A 95 -40.75 10.82 21.92
N LYS A 96 -39.60 11.51 21.89
CA LYS A 96 -39.10 12.39 22.98
C LYS A 96 -39.86 13.72 23.11
N THR A 97 -40.51 14.21 22.04
CA THR A 97 -41.27 15.47 22.04
C THR A 97 -42.67 15.27 22.63
N ASN A 98 -43.17 14.04 22.65
CA ASN A 98 -44.35 13.65 23.42
C ASN A 98 -44.08 13.41 24.91
N GLU A 99 -42.83 13.55 25.38
CA GLU A 99 -42.48 13.52 26.81
C GLU A 99 -42.48 14.96 27.36
N ASN A 100 -43.25 15.19 28.44
CA ASN A 100 -43.40 16.51 29.04
C ASN A 100 -42.05 17.04 29.57
N GLY A 101 -41.83 18.36 29.58
CA GLY A 101 -40.59 18.99 30.08
C GLY A 101 -40.21 18.59 31.51
N ASP A 102 -41.18 18.21 32.34
CA ASP A 102 -40.99 17.68 33.69
C ASP A 102 -40.40 16.25 33.72
N GLU A 103 -40.74 15.40 32.75
CA GLU A 103 -40.21 14.03 32.61
C GLU A 103 -38.74 14.03 32.18
N LYS A 104 -38.34 15.00 31.36
CA LYS A 104 -36.95 15.16 30.93
C LYS A 104 -36.04 15.59 32.09
N ALA A 105 -36.52 16.53 32.92
CA ALA A 105 -35.83 16.93 34.14
C ALA A 105 -35.71 15.75 35.14
N LEU A 106 -36.77 14.96 35.32
CA LEU A 106 -36.73 13.75 36.15
C LEU A 106 -35.76 12.69 35.62
N LYS A 107 -35.70 12.44 34.31
CA LYS A 107 -34.76 11.47 33.72
C LYS A 107 -33.30 11.95 33.81
N GLU A 108 -33.04 13.25 33.65
CA GLU A 108 -31.72 13.84 33.89
C GLU A 108 -31.30 13.73 35.36
N ASP A 109 -32.23 13.95 36.29
CA ASP A 109 -32.00 13.75 37.73
C ASP A 109 -31.78 12.27 38.08
N GLU A 110 -32.52 11.34 37.48
CA GLU A 110 -32.31 9.89 37.66
C GLU A 110 -30.95 9.43 37.12
N LYS A 111 -30.53 9.94 35.95
CA LYS A 111 -29.19 9.72 35.38
C LYS A 111 -28.11 10.23 36.34
N ARG A 112 -28.32 11.39 36.95
CA ARG A 112 -27.38 11.98 37.90
C ARG A 112 -27.31 11.20 39.21
N LEU A 113 -28.40 10.59 39.67
CA LEU A 113 -28.46 9.91 40.96
C LEU A 113 -28.06 8.43 40.91
N ASN A 114 -28.32 7.75 39.79
CA ASN A 114 -28.11 6.31 39.66
C ASN A 114 -26.83 5.96 38.90
N PRO A 115 -26.17 4.83 39.24
CA PRO A 115 -25.14 4.27 38.38
C PRO A 115 -25.71 3.96 37.00
N HIS A 116 -25.00 4.33 35.95
CA HIS A 116 -25.44 4.15 34.57
C HIS A 116 -24.25 3.93 33.63
N LEU A 117 -24.52 3.34 32.47
CA LEU A 117 -23.61 3.26 31.34
C LEU A 117 -23.97 4.37 30.36
N SER A 118 -22.98 5.16 29.93
CA SER A 118 -23.13 6.16 28.86
C SER A 118 -22.28 5.75 27.66
N ASN A 119 -22.85 5.74 26.46
CA ASN A 119 -22.09 5.35 25.26
C ASN A 119 -20.95 6.33 24.98
N LEU A 120 -19.85 5.82 24.44
CA LEU A 120 -18.80 6.61 23.80
C LEU A 120 -18.86 6.36 22.30
N ASN A 121 -18.85 7.43 21.52
CA ASN A 121 -18.85 7.41 20.07
C ASN A 121 -17.69 8.27 19.55
N PHE A 122 -17.17 7.91 18.39
CA PHE A 122 -16.16 8.70 17.67
C PHE A 122 -16.65 10.12 17.38
N ASP A 123 -17.96 10.31 17.15
CA ASP A 123 -18.54 11.65 17.16
C ASP A 123 -18.88 12.06 18.60
N GLU A 124 -18.18 13.08 19.11
CA GLU A 124 -18.42 13.68 20.44
C GLU A 124 -19.89 14.10 20.63
N GLN A 125 -20.57 14.54 19.56
CA GLN A 125 -21.96 14.94 19.63
C GLN A 125 -22.91 13.77 19.88
N LEU A 126 -22.50 12.54 19.53
CA LEU A 126 -23.25 11.31 19.74
C LEU A 126 -22.86 10.60 21.04
N SER A 127 -21.74 10.98 21.66
CA SER A 127 -21.32 10.47 22.96
C SER A 127 -22.29 10.87 24.07
N GLY A 128 -22.59 9.92 24.97
CA GLY A 128 -23.51 10.10 26.10
C GLY A 128 -24.99 10.27 25.76
N LYS A 129 -25.38 10.05 24.50
CA LYS A 129 -26.79 10.08 24.03
C LYS A 129 -27.56 8.81 24.37
N ILE A 130 -26.90 7.67 24.36
CA ILE A 130 -27.43 6.38 24.79
C ILE A 130 -27.00 6.17 26.23
N VAL A 131 -27.97 6.02 27.12
CA VAL A 131 -27.76 5.86 28.56
C VAL A 131 -28.57 4.70 29.08
N HIS A 132 -27.89 3.75 29.74
CA HIS A 132 -28.53 2.61 30.41
C HIS A 132 -28.39 2.74 31.92
N ILE A 133 -29.52 3.00 32.61
CA ILE A 133 -29.56 3.12 34.06
C ILE A 133 -29.51 1.73 34.71
N ILE A 134 -28.62 1.54 35.68
CA ILE A 134 -28.45 0.27 36.38
C ILE A 134 -29.39 0.22 37.58
N LYS A 135 -30.45 -0.59 37.46
CA LYS A 135 -31.47 -0.77 38.49
C LYS A 135 -30.92 -1.62 39.65
N PRO A 136 -31.43 -1.46 40.88
CA PRO A 136 -31.08 -2.36 41.99
C PRO A 136 -31.40 -3.82 41.65
N GLY A 137 -30.50 -4.75 41.99
CA GLY A 137 -30.62 -6.16 41.61
C GLY A 137 -29.75 -6.54 40.41
N SER A 138 -30.18 -7.52 39.62
CA SER A 138 -29.50 -7.99 38.41
C SER A 138 -30.03 -7.27 37.17
N ASN A 139 -29.14 -6.81 36.31
CA ASN A 139 -29.45 -6.20 35.01
C ASN A 139 -28.71 -7.02 33.94
N THR A 140 -29.45 -7.69 33.07
CA THR A 140 -28.92 -8.55 32.02
C THR A 140 -28.57 -7.74 30.76
N ILE A 141 -27.48 -8.10 30.09
CA ILE A 141 -26.96 -7.45 28.89
C ILE A 141 -26.84 -8.49 27.79
N GLY A 142 -27.32 -8.22 26.58
CA GLY A 142 -27.18 -9.12 25.44
C GLY A 142 -27.97 -8.68 24.20
N LYS A 143 -27.99 -9.51 23.16
CA LYS A 143 -28.80 -9.28 21.94
C LYS A 143 -30.28 -9.62 22.16
N ALA A 144 -30.60 -10.50 23.11
CA ALA A 144 -31.97 -10.96 23.30
C ALA A 144 -32.90 -9.83 23.77
N ASP A 145 -34.10 -9.77 23.21
CA ASP A 145 -35.15 -8.82 23.64
C ASP A 145 -35.55 -9.00 25.12
N SER A 146 -35.25 -10.17 25.71
CA SER A 146 -35.47 -10.44 27.13
C SER A 146 -34.43 -9.78 28.05
N CYS A 147 -33.35 -9.20 27.52
CA CYS A 147 -32.33 -8.53 28.32
C CYS A 147 -32.78 -7.13 28.78
N ASP A 148 -32.34 -6.73 29.97
CA ASP A 148 -32.61 -5.38 30.50
C ASP A 148 -31.90 -4.29 29.69
N ILE A 149 -30.73 -4.63 29.15
CA ILE A 149 -29.92 -3.77 28.29
C ILE A 149 -29.66 -4.55 27.00
N VAL A 150 -30.37 -4.17 25.94
CA VAL A 150 -30.24 -4.78 24.62
C VAL A 150 -29.13 -4.07 23.85
N LEU A 151 -28.12 -4.83 23.41
CA LEU A 151 -26.99 -4.34 22.62
C LEU A 151 -26.87 -5.14 21.33
N TYR A 152 -26.58 -4.44 20.23
CA TYR A 152 -26.41 -5.04 18.90
C TYR A 152 -24.96 -4.89 18.42
N GLY A 153 -24.50 -5.84 17.62
CA GLY A 153 -23.18 -5.78 17.01
C GLY A 153 -22.39 -7.09 17.08
N PRO A 154 -21.27 -7.15 16.36
CA PRO A 154 -20.47 -8.37 16.26
C PRO A 154 -19.89 -8.79 17.62
N ARG A 155 -19.84 -10.11 17.84
CA ARG A 155 -19.39 -10.81 19.05
C ARG A 155 -20.19 -10.52 20.32
N ILE A 156 -21.35 -9.89 20.20
CA ILE A 156 -22.31 -9.79 21.30
C ILE A 156 -23.18 -11.05 21.30
N GLN A 157 -23.37 -11.65 22.46
CA GLN A 157 -24.12 -12.89 22.61
C GLN A 157 -25.58 -12.57 22.95
N GLU A 158 -26.50 -13.50 22.71
CA GLU A 158 -27.91 -13.41 23.14
C GLU A 158 -28.02 -13.00 24.61
N HIS A 159 -27.19 -13.61 25.45
CA HIS A 159 -27.00 -13.25 26.85
C HIS A 159 -25.50 -13.08 27.09
N HIS A 160 -25.02 -11.84 27.13
CA HIS A 160 -23.60 -11.53 27.08
C HIS A 160 -22.99 -11.27 28.46
N ALA A 161 -23.71 -10.53 29.32
CA ALA A 161 -23.23 -10.23 30.66
C ALA A 161 -24.37 -9.95 31.64
N THR A 162 -24.06 -9.83 32.92
CA THR A 162 -24.98 -9.35 33.94
C THR A 162 -24.29 -8.36 34.85
N ILE A 163 -24.92 -7.20 35.06
CA ILE A 163 -24.50 -6.22 36.05
C ILE A 163 -25.38 -6.32 37.30
N TYR A 164 -24.74 -6.52 38.44
CA TYR A 164 -25.40 -6.56 39.74
C TYR A 164 -25.15 -5.27 40.51
N ARG A 165 -26.23 -4.57 40.88
CA ARG A 165 -26.20 -3.44 41.80
C ARG A 165 -26.64 -3.90 43.19
N LYS A 166 -25.70 -3.97 44.12
CA LYS A 166 -25.94 -4.37 45.52
C LYS A 166 -26.47 -3.18 46.35
N GLU A 167 -27.12 -3.47 47.49
CA GLU A 167 -27.76 -2.49 48.38
C GLU A 167 -26.86 -1.35 48.85
N LYS A 168 -25.53 -1.58 48.97
CA LYS A 168 -24.55 -0.54 49.37
C LYS A 168 -24.07 0.35 48.22
N GLY A 169 -24.66 0.24 47.03
CA GLY A 169 -24.25 0.97 45.82
C GLY A 169 -23.07 0.32 45.06
N ASN A 170 -22.54 -0.80 45.56
CA ASN A 170 -21.48 -1.54 44.86
C ASN A 170 -22.05 -2.19 43.59
N VAL A 171 -21.41 -1.91 42.46
CA VAL A 171 -21.76 -2.45 41.15
C VAL A 171 -20.70 -3.47 40.71
N VAL A 172 -21.16 -4.60 40.22
CA VAL A 172 -20.33 -5.74 39.83
C VAL A 172 -20.76 -6.22 38.45
N LEU A 173 -19.82 -6.43 37.55
CA LEU A 173 -20.04 -7.00 36.23
C LEU A 173 -19.59 -8.46 36.21
N GLU A 174 -20.37 -9.32 35.57
CA GLU A 174 -20.07 -10.74 35.38
C GLU A 174 -20.35 -11.13 33.93
N PRO A 175 -19.35 -11.66 33.19
CA PRO A 175 -19.58 -12.24 31.87
C PRO A 175 -20.47 -13.49 32.00
N LYS A 176 -21.28 -13.77 30.98
CA LYS A 176 -22.15 -14.97 31.00
C LYS A 176 -21.33 -16.26 30.90
N ASP A 177 -20.34 -16.27 30.01
CA ASP A 177 -19.41 -17.37 29.77
C ASP A 177 -18.11 -16.85 29.10
N ASP A 178 -17.15 -17.74 28.86
CA ASP A 178 -15.85 -17.41 28.28
C ASP A 178 -15.92 -16.98 26.80
N THR A 179 -17.07 -17.12 26.13
CA THR A 179 -17.26 -16.68 24.75
C THR A 179 -17.66 -15.19 24.67
N CYS A 180 -18.06 -14.59 25.79
CA CYS A 180 -18.46 -13.21 25.88
C CYS A 180 -17.25 -12.28 25.90
N ARG A 181 -17.01 -11.56 24.79
CA ARG A 181 -15.93 -10.57 24.71
C ARG A 181 -16.29 -9.29 25.44
N ILE A 182 -15.64 -9.06 26.59
CA ILE A 182 -15.77 -7.84 27.38
C ILE A 182 -14.36 -7.33 27.71
N LEU A 183 -14.09 -6.06 27.42
CA LEU A 183 -12.88 -5.36 27.91
C LEU A 183 -13.28 -4.35 28.97
N LEU A 184 -12.56 -4.38 30.10
CA LEU A 184 -12.62 -3.36 31.15
C LEU A 184 -11.29 -2.64 31.15
N ASN A 185 -11.30 -1.36 30.80
CA ASN A 185 -10.10 -0.52 30.76
C ASN A 185 -8.97 -1.13 29.88
N GLY A 186 -9.38 -1.71 28.73
CA GLY A 186 -8.50 -2.44 27.81
C GLY A 186 -8.20 -3.90 28.20
N ASP A 187 -8.41 -4.30 29.45
CA ASP A 187 -8.11 -5.66 29.92
C ASP A 187 -9.32 -6.61 29.74
N PRO A 188 -9.12 -7.86 29.29
CA PRO A 188 -10.22 -8.82 29.12
C PRO A 188 -10.85 -9.24 30.46
N VAL A 189 -12.17 -9.24 30.52
CA VAL A 189 -12.94 -9.67 31.70
C VAL A 189 -13.33 -11.15 31.55
N THR A 190 -12.65 -12.02 32.28
CA THR A 190 -12.93 -13.47 32.27
C THR A 190 -13.72 -13.94 33.49
N CYS A 191 -13.85 -13.11 34.52
CA CYS A 191 -14.60 -13.44 35.72
C CYS A 191 -15.28 -12.19 36.30
N ARG A 192 -15.95 -12.35 37.44
CA ARG A 192 -16.68 -11.29 38.12
C ARG A 192 -15.74 -10.16 38.57
N VAL A 193 -16.04 -8.92 38.15
CA VAL A 193 -15.23 -7.72 38.45
C VAL A 193 -16.06 -6.59 39.06
N HIS A 194 -15.41 -5.77 39.88
CA HIS A 194 -16.01 -4.57 40.46
C HIS A 194 -15.91 -3.39 39.50
N LEU A 195 -17.00 -2.64 39.34
CA LEU A 195 -17.02 -1.43 38.53
C LEU A 195 -16.87 -0.17 39.39
N ASN A 196 -16.00 0.72 38.95
CA ASN A 196 -15.71 2.03 39.53
C ASN A 196 -16.05 3.14 38.55
N HIS A 197 -16.40 4.32 39.09
CA HIS A 197 -16.66 5.48 38.27
C HIS A 197 -15.51 5.76 37.28
N ASN A 198 -15.88 6.02 36.02
CA ASN A 198 -15.01 6.22 34.86
C ASN A 198 -14.37 4.95 34.29
N ASP A 199 -14.79 3.76 34.69
CA ASP A 199 -14.41 2.53 34.00
C ASP A 199 -14.95 2.52 32.56
N ARG A 200 -14.09 2.14 31.60
CA ARG A 200 -14.40 1.97 30.18
C ARG A 200 -14.74 0.51 29.94
N LEU A 201 -15.90 0.26 29.35
CA LEU A 201 -16.40 -1.07 29.06
C LEU A 201 -16.64 -1.20 27.56
N LEU A 202 -15.95 -2.14 26.92
CA LEU A 202 -16.23 -2.57 25.55
C LEU A 202 -16.96 -3.91 25.58
N PHE A 203 -18.15 -3.97 25.01
CA PHE A 203 -18.89 -5.22 24.78
C PHE A 203 -18.79 -5.62 23.29
N GLY A 204 -18.51 -6.90 23.03
CA GLY A 204 -18.26 -7.37 21.66
C GLY A 204 -17.03 -6.68 21.05
N THR A 205 -17.17 -6.11 19.85
CA THR A 205 -16.12 -5.32 19.19
C THR A 205 -16.42 -3.83 19.08
N THR A 206 -17.68 -3.41 19.20
CA THR A 206 -18.11 -2.05 18.82
C THR A 206 -18.78 -1.26 19.94
N GLN A 207 -19.31 -1.92 20.98
CA GLN A 207 -20.18 -1.29 21.96
C GLN A 207 -19.39 -0.74 23.14
N LEU A 208 -18.90 0.50 23.02
CA LEU A 208 -18.07 1.17 24.01
C LEU A 208 -18.90 2.07 24.93
N PHE A 209 -18.74 1.89 26.23
CA PHE A 209 -19.46 2.62 27.28
C PHE A 209 -18.53 3.09 28.40
N VAL A 210 -18.91 4.18 29.06
CA VAL A 210 -18.32 4.62 30.33
C VAL A 210 -19.31 4.36 31.45
N PHE A 211 -18.82 3.69 32.51
CA PHE A 211 -19.58 3.51 33.72
C PHE A 211 -19.49 4.75 34.61
N ALA A 212 -20.64 5.38 34.82
CA ALA A 212 -20.78 6.56 35.65
C ALA A 212 -21.44 6.21 36.99
N HIS A 213 -20.83 6.63 38.10
CA HIS A 213 -21.42 6.44 39.43
C HIS A 213 -21.21 7.67 40.34
N ALA A 214 -22.23 8.53 40.38
CA ALA A 214 -22.15 9.85 41.02
C ALA A 214 -21.83 9.82 42.53
N SER A 215 -22.28 8.80 43.27
CA SER A 215 -21.97 8.67 44.70
C SER A 215 -20.53 8.24 45.00
N GLN A 216 -19.84 7.60 44.05
CA GLN A 216 -18.40 7.38 44.15
C GLN A 216 -17.65 8.67 43.79
N LYS A 217 -18.10 9.39 42.76
CA LYS A 217 -17.54 10.69 42.36
C LYS A 217 -17.48 11.69 43.52
N SER A 218 -18.59 11.85 44.24
CA SER A 218 -18.71 12.81 45.36
C SER A 218 -17.95 12.42 46.63
N LYS A 219 -17.66 11.13 46.83
CA LYS A 219 -16.90 10.61 47.98
C LYS A 219 -15.40 10.57 47.75
N SER A 220 -14.96 10.59 46.50
CA SER A 220 -13.54 10.58 46.14
C SER A 220 -12.93 11.98 46.24
N LYS A 221 -11.65 12.08 46.60
CA LYS A 221 -10.88 13.33 46.51
C LYS A 221 -10.18 13.51 45.15
N MET A 222 -10.40 12.60 44.20
CA MET A 222 -9.71 12.58 42.92
C MET A 222 -10.47 13.43 41.89
N THR A 223 -9.72 14.18 41.09
CA THR A 223 -10.23 14.85 39.90
C THR A 223 -10.32 13.83 38.77
N PHE A 224 -11.53 13.51 38.33
CA PHE A 224 -11.75 12.64 37.18
C PHE A 224 -11.74 13.48 35.90
N SER A 225 -10.86 13.13 34.95
CA SER A 225 -10.87 13.68 33.60
C SER A 225 -12.10 13.19 32.83
N GLU A 226 -12.49 13.95 31.82
CA GLU A 226 -13.47 13.50 30.84
C GLU A 226 -12.88 12.36 30.01
N VAL A 227 -13.66 11.30 29.82
CA VAL A 227 -13.25 10.12 29.05
C VAL A 227 -13.79 10.31 27.64
N THR A 228 -12.89 10.40 26.65
CA THR A 228 -13.24 10.48 25.23
C THR A 228 -13.11 9.11 24.55
N PHE A 229 -13.65 8.99 23.34
CA PHE A 229 -13.55 7.78 22.55
C PHE A 229 -12.08 7.46 22.22
N GLU A 230 -11.32 8.47 21.83
CA GLU A 230 -9.89 8.37 21.49
C GLU A 230 -9.08 7.84 22.67
N LEU A 231 -9.26 8.41 23.87
CA LEU A 231 -8.56 7.98 25.07
C LEU A 231 -8.84 6.51 25.42
N ALA A 232 -10.10 6.08 25.26
CA ALA A 232 -10.48 4.70 25.51
C ALA A 232 -9.87 3.74 24.48
N GLN A 233 -9.79 4.14 23.21
CA GLN A 233 -9.16 3.34 22.15
C GLN A 233 -7.64 3.26 22.31
N GLU A 234 -6.99 4.35 22.69
CA GLU A 234 -5.55 4.39 23.02
C GLU A 234 -5.22 3.42 24.14
N GLU A 235 -6.06 3.37 25.18
CA GLU A 235 -5.88 2.45 26.29
C GLU A 235 -6.03 0.99 25.87
N ILE A 236 -7.05 0.68 25.05
CA ILE A 236 -7.25 -0.67 24.49
C ILE A 236 -6.05 -1.07 23.63
N ALA A 237 -5.59 -0.18 22.74
CA ALA A 237 -4.43 -0.42 21.88
C ALA A 237 -3.14 -0.64 22.70
N SER A 238 -2.90 0.19 23.72
CA SER A 238 -1.76 0.06 24.63
C SER A 238 -1.77 -1.28 25.37
N LYS A 239 -2.93 -1.72 25.88
CA LYS A 239 -3.08 -3.03 26.52
C LYS A 239 -2.93 -4.21 25.55
N ALA A 240 -3.26 -4.01 24.29
CA ALA A 240 -3.00 -4.97 23.22
C ALA A 240 -1.52 -5.01 22.77
N GLY A 241 -0.65 -4.17 23.34
CA GLY A 241 0.79 -4.14 23.08
C GLY A 241 1.22 -3.13 22.01
N PHE A 242 0.33 -2.22 21.59
CA PHE A 242 0.66 -1.11 20.70
C PHE A 242 0.91 0.14 21.54
N ASP A 243 2.18 0.45 21.80
CA ASP A 243 2.53 1.64 22.60
C ASP A 243 2.37 2.93 21.76
N VAL A 244 1.20 3.54 21.89
CA VAL A 244 0.83 4.80 21.22
C VAL A 244 1.39 6.02 21.97
N ASN A 245 1.82 5.83 23.23
CA ASN A 245 2.38 6.86 24.10
C ASN A 245 3.90 6.93 23.98
N ASN A 246 4.39 7.29 22.79
CA ASN A 246 5.79 7.69 22.66
C ASN A 246 5.90 9.20 22.82
N ASP A 247 6.72 9.65 23.77
CA ASP A 247 7.17 11.05 23.94
C ASP A 247 7.96 11.59 22.70
N ASP A 248 8.07 10.80 21.63
CA ASP A 248 8.73 11.16 20.39
C ASP A 248 7.85 12.09 19.55
N GLN A 249 8.22 13.37 19.54
CA GLN A 249 7.47 14.51 19.00
C GLN A 249 7.40 14.58 17.46
N SER A 250 7.72 13.51 16.72
CA SER A 250 7.67 13.58 15.25
C SER A 250 6.23 13.55 14.76
N LEU A 251 5.87 14.54 13.94
CA LEU A 251 4.54 14.63 13.32
C LEU A 251 4.18 13.33 12.56
N GLU A 252 5.18 12.67 11.96
CA GLU A 252 5.02 11.43 11.23
C GLU A 252 4.56 10.26 12.12
N MET A 253 5.17 10.12 13.31
CA MET A 253 4.79 9.08 14.27
C MET A 253 3.39 9.35 14.85
N ALA A 254 3.07 10.60 15.14
CA ALA A 254 1.73 11.00 15.60
C ALA A 254 0.64 10.68 14.55
N LEU A 255 0.92 10.95 13.27
CA LEU A 255 0.00 10.61 12.19
C LEU A 255 -0.13 9.09 11.99
N LEU A 256 0.97 8.34 12.11
CA LEU A 256 0.93 6.87 12.08
C LEU A 256 0.08 6.32 13.22
N ASN A 257 0.32 6.79 14.44
CA ASN A 257 -0.45 6.42 15.63
C ASN A 257 -1.95 6.69 15.46
N LYS A 258 -2.30 7.86 14.90
CA LYS A 258 -3.69 8.17 14.55
C LYS A 258 -4.26 7.15 13.56
N ASP A 259 -3.51 6.76 12.53
CA ASP A 259 -3.97 5.76 11.56
C ASP A 259 -4.16 4.38 12.22
N LEU A 260 -3.28 3.99 13.16
CA LEU A 260 -3.40 2.73 13.92
C LEU A 260 -4.67 2.70 14.79
N LEU A 261 -4.95 3.79 15.51
CA LEU A 261 -6.13 3.91 16.37
C LEU A 261 -7.44 3.80 15.58
N GLU A 262 -7.44 4.22 14.32
CA GLU A 262 -8.59 4.10 13.43
C GLU A 262 -8.71 2.69 12.82
N VAL A 263 -7.58 2.11 12.38
CA VAL A 263 -7.57 0.84 11.62
C VAL A 263 -7.66 -0.39 12.51
N LEU A 264 -7.06 -0.40 13.70
CA LEU A 264 -7.06 -1.57 14.57
C LEU A 264 -8.48 -2.00 15.00
N PRO A 265 -9.34 -1.10 15.53
CA PRO A 265 -10.71 -1.47 15.87
C PRO A 265 -11.53 -1.88 14.63
N ALA A 266 -11.29 -1.22 13.50
CA ALA A 266 -11.94 -1.54 12.23
C ALA A 266 -11.57 -2.94 11.72
N ILE A 267 -10.31 -3.38 11.87
CA ILE A 267 -9.87 -4.75 11.57
C ILE A 267 -10.52 -5.76 12.51
N GLU A 268 -10.58 -5.47 13.81
CA GLU A 268 -11.26 -6.36 14.77
C GLU A 268 -12.74 -6.54 14.43
N GLU A 269 -13.42 -5.45 14.06
CA GLU A 269 -14.81 -5.46 13.62
C GLU A 269 -14.99 -6.26 12.32
N ALA A 270 -14.17 -6.00 11.29
CA ALA A 270 -14.22 -6.72 10.02
C ALA A 270 -14.01 -8.24 10.20
N ASN A 271 -13.05 -8.63 11.06
CA ASN A 271 -12.80 -10.04 11.37
C ASN A 271 -13.95 -10.67 12.14
N ALA A 272 -14.58 -9.95 13.06
CA ALA A 272 -15.77 -10.43 13.78
C ALA A 272 -16.96 -10.63 12.83
N ILE A 273 -17.19 -9.69 11.91
CA ILE A 273 -18.22 -9.84 10.87
C ILE A 273 -17.91 -11.05 9.99
N SER A 274 -16.67 -11.18 9.51
CA SER A 274 -16.25 -12.32 8.68
C SER A 274 -16.47 -13.67 9.39
N GLU A 275 -16.20 -13.73 10.69
CA GLU A 275 -16.43 -14.91 11.53
C GLU A 275 -17.91 -15.28 11.63
N GLU A 276 -18.79 -14.30 11.84
CA GLU A 276 -20.24 -14.53 12.00
C GLU A 276 -20.95 -14.82 10.67
N LEU A 277 -20.50 -14.21 9.57
CA LEU A 277 -21.04 -14.42 8.23
C LEU A 277 -20.38 -15.59 7.48
N ASP A 278 -19.42 -16.28 8.12
CA ASP A 278 -18.65 -17.40 7.56
C ASP A 278 -17.95 -17.09 6.22
N LYS A 279 -17.35 -15.91 6.10
CA LYS A 279 -16.77 -15.40 4.84
C LYS A 279 -15.38 -15.96 4.50
N ASN A 280 -14.74 -16.72 5.40
CA ASN A 280 -13.41 -17.30 5.22
C ASN A 280 -12.29 -16.28 4.89
N VAL A 281 -12.46 -15.02 5.28
CA VAL A 281 -11.48 -13.95 5.05
C VAL A 281 -10.99 -13.38 6.38
N ARG A 282 -9.69 -13.10 6.47
CA ARG A 282 -9.05 -12.48 7.63
C ARG A 282 -8.29 -11.22 7.24
N PHE A 283 -8.42 -10.20 8.07
CA PHE A 283 -7.77 -8.90 7.91
C PHE A 283 -6.65 -8.76 8.94
N GLU A 284 -5.49 -8.29 8.50
CA GLU A 284 -4.33 -8.03 9.35
C GLU A 284 -3.68 -6.70 8.99
N ILE A 285 -3.14 -6.02 9.99
CA ILE A 285 -2.43 -4.76 9.74
C ILE A 285 -1.07 -5.02 9.10
N MET A 286 -0.71 -4.15 8.15
CA MET A 286 0.58 -4.15 7.46
C MET A 286 1.18 -2.75 7.52
N LEU A 287 2.36 -2.63 8.13
CA LEU A 287 3.12 -1.37 8.16
C LEU A 287 4.10 -1.38 6.99
N VAL A 288 3.94 -0.43 6.07
CA VAL A 288 4.71 -0.37 4.83
C VAL A 288 5.64 0.84 4.87
N SER A 289 6.93 0.60 4.69
CA SER A 289 7.91 1.67 4.69
C SER A 289 7.85 2.50 3.40
N PRO A 290 8.23 3.79 3.44
CA PRO A 290 8.30 4.67 2.26
C PRO A 290 9.21 4.12 1.17
N GLN A 291 10.31 3.49 1.59
CA GLN A 291 11.28 2.84 0.71
C GLN A 291 10.62 1.75 -0.13
N PHE A 292 9.75 0.94 0.47
CA PHE A 292 8.99 -0.11 -0.22
C PHE A 292 7.95 0.45 -1.21
N LEU A 293 7.49 1.69 -0.98
CA LEU A 293 6.59 2.41 -1.88
C LEU A 293 7.33 3.21 -2.97
N GLY A 294 8.67 3.26 -2.92
CA GLY A 294 9.48 4.06 -3.84
C GLY A 294 9.37 5.56 -3.59
N LYS A 295 9.11 5.94 -2.34
CA LYS A 295 8.95 7.33 -1.92
C LYS A 295 10.13 7.72 -1.04
N ASN A 296 10.81 8.81 -1.40
CA ASN A 296 12.07 9.21 -0.76
C ASN A 296 11.89 10.08 0.49
N SER A 297 10.66 10.42 0.86
CA SER A 297 10.39 11.30 2.02
C SER A 297 9.01 11.12 2.66
N ASP A 298 8.32 10.00 2.43
CA ASP A 298 7.00 9.78 3.03
C ASP A 298 7.14 9.12 4.41
N ARG A 299 6.06 9.12 5.19
CA ARG A 299 5.98 8.38 6.47
C ARG A 299 5.63 6.91 6.22
N THR A 300 5.87 6.04 7.21
CA THR A 300 5.32 4.68 7.19
C THR A 300 3.81 4.72 7.00
N GLU A 301 3.29 3.94 6.07
CA GLU A 301 1.87 3.89 5.74
C GLU A 301 1.21 2.60 6.26
N VAL A 302 -0.08 2.72 6.62
CA VAL A 302 -0.88 1.58 7.08
C VAL A 302 -1.63 0.97 5.89
N PHE A 303 -1.34 -0.29 5.64
CA PHE A 303 -2.05 -1.16 4.71
C PHE A 303 -2.76 -2.27 5.48
N ILE A 304 -3.73 -2.91 4.82
CA ILE A 304 -4.46 -4.05 5.36
C ILE A 304 -4.17 -5.24 4.47
N LYS A 305 -3.59 -6.29 5.06
CA LYS A 305 -3.46 -7.60 4.44
C LYS A 305 -4.80 -8.31 4.52
N VAL A 306 -5.32 -8.74 3.38
CA VAL A 306 -6.54 -9.55 3.25
C VAL A 306 -6.14 -10.96 2.91
N TYR A 307 -6.42 -11.90 3.81
CA TYR A 307 -6.04 -13.30 3.68
C TYR A 307 -7.27 -14.17 3.50
N ASN A 308 -7.36 -14.86 2.37
CA ASN A 308 -8.40 -15.87 2.15
C ASN A 308 -7.94 -17.20 2.78
N LEU A 309 -8.66 -17.64 3.80
CA LEU A 309 -8.35 -18.82 4.60
C LEU A 309 -8.57 -20.15 3.84
N GLU A 310 -9.37 -20.13 2.76
CA GLU A 310 -9.64 -21.31 1.93
C GLU A 310 -8.60 -21.48 0.81
N THR A 311 -8.25 -20.39 0.13
CA THR A 311 -7.34 -20.41 -1.03
C THR A 311 -5.88 -20.12 -0.67
N ASN A 312 -5.62 -19.62 0.54
CA ASN A 312 -4.33 -19.09 0.99
C ASN A 312 -3.81 -17.90 0.16
N GLN A 313 -4.71 -17.20 -0.53
CA GLN A 313 -4.35 -16.00 -1.28
C GLN A 313 -4.33 -14.77 -0.37
N GLU A 314 -3.38 -13.88 -0.63
CA GLU A 314 -3.13 -12.69 0.17
C GLU A 314 -3.13 -11.43 -0.70
N PHE A 315 -3.91 -10.42 -0.32
CA PHE A 315 -3.98 -9.15 -1.03
C PHE A 315 -3.68 -7.98 -0.10
N GLU A 316 -3.22 -6.87 -0.68
CA GLU A 316 -2.88 -5.64 0.02
C GLU A 316 -3.91 -4.57 -0.32
N TRP A 317 -4.60 -4.05 0.68
CA TRP A 317 -5.52 -2.91 0.54
C TRP A 317 -4.94 -1.69 1.22
N THR A 318 -5.15 -0.52 0.62
CA THR A 318 -4.91 0.75 1.31
C THR A 318 -5.91 0.92 2.44
N LYS A 319 -5.58 1.77 3.42
CA LYS A 319 -6.49 2.17 4.49
C LYS A 319 -7.85 2.60 3.95
N GLU A 320 -7.88 3.46 2.93
CA GLU A 320 -9.13 3.99 2.38
C GLU A 320 -9.97 2.90 1.73
N LYS A 321 -9.35 2.02 0.94
CA LYS A 321 -10.05 0.89 0.30
C LYS A 321 -10.69 -0.03 1.34
N PHE A 322 -9.95 -0.34 2.41
CA PHE A 322 -10.45 -1.18 3.50
C PHE A 322 -11.62 -0.52 4.24
N LEU A 323 -11.49 0.74 4.65
CA LEU A 323 -12.56 1.45 5.37
C LEU A 323 -13.84 1.57 4.53
N ASN A 324 -13.70 1.84 3.22
CA ASN A 324 -14.83 1.86 2.28
C ASN A 324 -15.51 0.49 2.18
N ARG A 325 -14.74 -0.60 2.09
CA ARG A 325 -15.30 -1.95 2.04
C ARG A 325 -15.92 -2.36 3.38
N LEU A 326 -15.33 -1.96 4.51
CA LEU A 326 -15.89 -2.20 5.85
C LEU A 326 -17.28 -1.57 6.00
N TYR A 327 -17.53 -0.39 5.43
CA TYR A 327 -18.87 0.18 5.41
C TYR A 327 -19.90 -0.77 4.77
N VAL A 328 -19.55 -1.37 3.63
CA VAL A 328 -20.39 -2.36 2.94
C VAL A 328 -20.50 -3.66 3.73
N MET A 329 -19.42 -4.11 4.40
CA MET A 329 -19.45 -5.27 5.30
C MET A 329 -20.44 -5.06 6.46
N LYS A 330 -20.47 -3.86 7.05
CA LYS A 330 -21.42 -3.51 8.13
C LYS A 330 -22.86 -3.54 7.64
N GLU A 331 -23.13 -3.04 6.43
CA GLU A 331 -24.46 -3.11 5.83
C GLU A 331 -24.89 -4.55 5.55
N MET A 332 -23.99 -5.37 4.98
CA MET A 332 -24.22 -6.80 4.78
C MET A 332 -24.56 -7.50 6.10
N TYR A 333 -23.79 -7.23 7.15
CA TYR A 333 -24.02 -7.79 8.49
C TYR A 333 -25.35 -7.35 9.10
N ARG A 334 -25.73 -6.08 8.96
CA ARG A 334 -27.03 -5.59 9.42
C ARG A 334 -28.19 -6.29 8.73
N ASN A 335 -28.11 -6.46 7.40
CA ASN A 335 -29.14 -7.16 6.64
C ASN A 335 -29.26 -8.63 7.05
N TYR A 336 -28.13 -9.27 7.39
CA TYR A 336 -28.10 -10.60 7.98
C TYR A 336 -28.80 -10.64 9.35
N GLU A 337 -28.51 -9.70 10.25
CA GLU A 337 -29.17 -9.63 11.57
C GLU A 337 -30.68 -9.35 11.46
N GLU A 338 -31.11 -8.57 10.47
CA GLU A 338 -32.52 -8.30 10.19
C GLU A 338 -33.25 -9.47 9.49
N GLY A 339 -32.51 -10.53 9.13
CA GLY A 339 -33.07 -11.71 8.45
C GLY A 339 -33.51 -11.45 7.00
N ALA A 340 -32.90 -10.48 6.32
CA ALA A 340 -33.19 -10.18 4.92
C ALA A 340 -32.80 -11.36 4.01
N GLU A 341 -33.61 -11.67 2.99
CA GLU A 341 -33.35 -12.84 2.11
C GLU A 341 -32.09 -12.68 1.23
N GLU A 342 -31.75 -11.45 0.83
CA GLU A 342 -30.61 -11.13 -0.06
C GLU A 342 -29.48 -10.39 0.67
N TRP A 343 -29.13 -10.85 1.88
CA TRP A 343 -27.97 -10.29 2.60
C TRP A 343 -26.64 -10.77 1.98
N ASP A 344 -26.58 -12.01 1.48
CA ASP A 344 -25.38 -12.58 0.89
C ASP A 344 -25.21 -12.14 -0.57
N LEU A 345 -24.18 -11.33 -0.83
CA LEU A 345 -23.93 -10.74 -2.12
C LEU A 345 -23.13 -11.70 -3.02
N PRO A 346 -23.33 -11.64 -4.35
CA PRO A 346 -22.50 -12.40 -5.28
C PRO A 346 -21.03 -11.95 -5.23
N GLU A 347 -20.12 -12.82 -5.65
CA GLU A 347 -18.65 -12.64 -5.54
C GLU A 347 -18.14 -11.31 -6.12
N ASP A 348 -18.74 -10.81 -7.20
CA ASP A 348 -18.37 -9.54 -7.84
C ASP A 348 -18.75 -8.29 -7.01
N ARG A 349 -19.67 -8.44 -6.06
CA ARG A 349 -20.13 -7.40 -5.14
C ARG A 349 -19.80 -7.70 -3.68
N ASP A 350 -19.14 -8.82 -3.41
CA ASP A 350 -18.78 -9.21 -2.04
C ASP A 350 -17.66 -8.29 -1.50
N PRO A 351 -17.89 -7.55 -0.41
CA PRO A 351 -16.90 -6.62 0.12
C PRO A 351 -15.68 -7.31 0.75
N PHE A 352 -15.75 -8.61 1.05
CA PHE A 352 -14.64 -9.41 1.61
C PHE A 352 -13.69 -9.93 0.54
N VAL A 353 -14.12 -10.04 -0.72
CA VAL A 353 -13.38 -10.74 -1.77
C VAL A 353 -12.62 -9.77 -2.68
N GLU A 354 -11.38 -10.11 -3.00
CA GLU A 354 -10.62 -9.50 -4.09
C GLU A 354 -10.65 -10.42 -5.31
N ASP A 355 -10.64 -9.85 -6.52
CA ASP A 355 -10.55 -10.66 -7.74
C ASP A 355 -9.30 -11.55 -7.68
N ALA A 356 -9.49 -12.86 -7.82
CA ALA A 356 -8.42 -13.87 -7.80
C ALA A 356 -7.38 -13.69 -8.93
N ASN A 357 -7.71 -12.90 -9.96
CA ASN A 357 -6.79 -12.52 -11.03
C ASN A 357 -5.97 -11.25 -10.72
N THR A 358 -6.26 -10.58 -9.62
CA THR A 358 -5.48 -9.43 -9.17
C THR A 358 -4.05 -9.87 -8.91
N VAL A 359 -3.11 -9.18 -9.55
CA VAL A 359 -1.68 -9.41 -9.36
C VAL A 359 -1.25 -8.87 -8.01
N SER A 360 -0.46 -9.64 -7.29
CA SER A 360 0.08 -9.25 -5.99
C SER A 360 1.55 -8.89 -6.12
N ARG A 361 1.98 -7.93 -5.30
CA ARG A 361 3.39 -7.57 -5.20
C ARG A 361 4.14 -8.69 -4.49
N ILE A 362 5.17 -9.23 -5.13
CA ILE A 362 6.06 -10.22 -4.52
C ILE A 362 7.09 -9.49 -3.65
N GLY A 363 7.64 -8.40 -4.17
CA GLY A 363 8.60 -7.54 -3.48
C GLY A 363 9.09 -6.42 -4.38
N CYS A 364 10.12 -5.71 -3.94
CA CYS A 364 10.74 -4.64 -4.71
C CYS A 364 12.25 -4.59 -4.51
N VAL A 365 12.91 -3.86 -5.41
CA VAL A 365 14.34 -3.58 -5.38
C VAL A 365 14.55 -2.09 -5.65
N GLN A 366 15.42 -1.46 -4.88
CA GLN A 366 15.88 -0.10 -5.13
C GLN A 366 17.24 -0.13 -5.80
N VAL A 367 17.42 0.66 -6.86
CA VAL A 367 18.68 0.73 -7.60
C VAL A 367 19.16 2.17 -7.67
N PHE A 368 20.33 2.47 -7.12
CA PHE A 368 20.95 3.80 -7.24
C PHE A 368 21.46 4.01 -8.67
N LEU A 369 20.98 5.09 -9.30
CA LEU A 369 21.28 5.39 -10.70
C LEU A 369 22.59 6.18 -10.88
N GLN A 370 23.26 6.54 -9.77
CA GLN A 370 24.44 7.39 -9.75
C GLN A 370 25.52 7.03 -10.79
N PRO A 371 25.85 5.74 -11.06
CA PRO A 371 26.80 5.38 -12.11
C PRO A 371 26.45 5.94 -13.49
N LEU A 372 25.16 6.03 -13.84
CA LEU A 372 24.71 6.59 -15.13
C LEU A 372 24.97 8.10 -15.23
N ALA A 373 24.94 8.83 -14.12
CA ALA A 373 25.28 10.25 -14.08
C ALA A 373 26.76 10.51 -14.45
N PHE A 374 27.60 9.47 -14.36
CA PHE A 374 29.01 9.48 -14.76
C PHE A 374 29.26 8.70 -16.06
N MET A 375 28.22 8.29 -16.78
CA MET A 375 28.31 7.43 -17.97
C MET A 375 29.09 6.14 -17.69
N VAL A 376 28.74 5.46 -16.59
CA VAL A 376 29.27 4.15 -16.22
C VAL A 376 28.15 3.11 -16.24
N GLU A 377 28.46 1.93 -16.76
CA GLU A 377 27.53 0.81 -16.66
C GLU A 377 27.45 0.28 -15.22
N LEU A 378 26.27 -0.19 -14.84
CA LEU A 378 26.00 -0.87 -13.58
C LEU A 378 25.46 -2.26 -13.90
N LYS A 379 26.07 -3.30 -13.34
CA LYS A 379 25.64 -4.70 -13.48
C LYS A 379 25.57 -5.32 -12.09
N GLU A 380 24.36 -5.63 -11.63
CA GLU A 380 24.13 -6.00 -10.24
C GLU A 380 23.17 -7.19 -10.10
N GLN A 381 23.43 -7.98 -9.06
CA GLN A 381 22.50 -8.97 -8.53
C GLN A 381 22.00 -8.47 -7.18
N LEU A 382 20.71 -8.14 -7.09
CA LEU A 382 20.12 -7.53 -5.91
C LEU A 382 19.06 -8.44 -5.28
N GLU A 383 18.92 -8.32 -3.96
CA GLU A 383 17.90 -9.01 -3.18
C GLU A 383 16.54 -8.35 -3.41
N ILE A 384 15.53 -9.16 -3.74
CA ILE A 384 14.13 -8.74 -3.79
C ILE A 384 13.60 -8.83 -2.37
N ILE A 385 13.10 -7.71 -1.86
CA ILE A 385 12.68 -7.57 -0.47
C ILE A 385 11.15 -7.45 -0.42
N ASP A 386 10.52 -8.14 0.53
CA ASP A 386 9.11 -7.94 0.85
C ASP A 386 8.87 -6.75 1.79
N TYR A 387 7.61 -6.47 2.11
CA TYR A 387 7.24 -5.36 3.01
C TYR A 387 7.78 -5.51 4.45
N LYS A 388 8.22 -6.72 4.84
CA LYS A 388 8.82 -7.00 6.16
C LYS A 388 10.34 -6.88 6.14
N GLY A 389 10.95 -6.53 5.02
CA GLY A 389 12.40 -6.50 4.90
C GLY A 389 13.03 -7.88 4.64
N LYS A 390 12.23 -8.91 4.35
CA LYS A 390 12.72 -10.27 4.12
C LYS A 390 13.04 -10.48 2.64
N GLU A 391 14.17 -11.12 2.39
CA GLU A 391 14.55 -11.61 1.07
C GLU A 391 13.56 -12.68 0.56
N VAL A 392 12.98 -12.44 -0.61
CA VAL A 392 12.04 -13.34 -1.30
C VAL A 392 12.56 -13.83 -2.66
N GLY A 393 13.74 -13.38 -3.07
CA GLY A 393 14.41 -13.81 -4.30
C GLY A 393 15.55 -12.86 -4.68
N LEU A 394 16.14 -13.10 -5.83
CA LEU A 394 17.21 -12.29 -6.41
C LEU A 394 16.79 -11.78 -7.79
N ILE A 395 17.21 -10.57 -8.16
CA ILE A 395 17.04 -10.00 -9.51
C ILE A 395 18.41 -9.66 -10.11
N ASN A 396 18.59 -9.96 -11.40
CA ASN A 396 19.80 -9.61 -12.15
C ASN A 396 19.49 -8.47 -13.13
N LEU A 397 20.20 -7.35 -12.99
CA LEU A 397 19.91 -6.09 -13.66
C LEU A 397 21.17 -5.48 -14.29
N GLU A 398 20.98 -4.77 -15.41
CA GLU A 398 22.03 -3.96 -16.02
C GLU A 398 21.50 -2.57 -16.42
N PHE A 399 22.31 -1.55 -16.20
CA PHE A 399 22.05 -0.18 -16.63
C PHE A 399 23.25 0.28 -17.43
N VAL A 400 23.08 0.51 -18.72
CA VAL A 400 24.19 0.69 -19.65
C VAL A 400 24.01 1.98 -20.44
N PRO A 401 24.89 2.97 -20.29
CA PRO A 401 24.93 4.14 -21.15
C PRO A 401 25.07 3.74 -22.62
N CYS A 402 24.43 4.47 -23.54
CA CYS A 402 24.44 4.11 -24.95
C CYS A 402 24.42 5.33 -25.85
N ALA A 403 24.74 5.11 -27.13
CA ALA A 403 24.53 6.10 -28.18
C ALA A 403 23.05 6.23 -28.53
N SER A 404 22.69 7.30 -29.26
CA SER A 404 21.32 7.56 -29.72
C SER A 404 20.72 6.45 -30.59
N ASN A 405 21.57 5.60 -31.20
CA ASN A 405 21.16 4.44 -31.98
C ASN A 405 21.06 3.14 -31.18
N GLY A 406 21.34 3.17 -29.87
CA GLY A 406 21.30 2.02 -28.97
C GLY A 406 22.52 1.14 -28.94
N LYS A 407 23.61 1.56 -29.57
CA LYS A 407 24.91 0.96 -29.34
C LYS A 407 25.33 1.24 -27.89
N GLU A 408 25.38 0.19 -27.08
CA GLU A 408 25.85 0.22 -25.70
C GLU A 408 27.32 0.63 -25.65
N PHE A 409 27.66 1.53 -24.74
CA PHE A 409 29.04 1.90 -24.49
C PHE A 409 29.71 0.83 -23.63
N THR A 410 30.92 0.48 -24.02
CA THR A 410 31.79 -0.46 -23.31
C THR A 410 32.89 0.31 -22.60
N GLU A 411 33.71 -0.39 -21.81
CA GLU A 411 34.88 0.20 -21.15
C GLU A 411 35.88 0.84 -22.13
N LEU A 412 35.82 0.49 -23.42
CA LEU A 412 36.72 0.99 -24.46
C LEU A 412 36.28 2.32 -25.08
N ASP A 413 35.02 2.73 -24.91
CA ASP A 413 34.45 3.89 -25.63
C ASP A 413 34.76 5.26 -24.94
N ASP A 414 35.53 5.28 -23.85
CA ASP A 414 35.96 6.48 -23.07
C ASP A 414 34.87 7.56 -22.84
N THR A 415 33.64 7.12 -22.54
CA THR A 415 32.48 8.03 -22.41
C THR A 415 32.31 8.63 -21.02
N PHE A 416 33.23 8.39 -20.10
CA PHE A 416 33.13 8.81 -18.70
C PHE A 416 33.29 10.32 -18.51
N VAL A 417 32.47 10.90 -17.63
CA VAL A 417 32.55 12.32 -17.25
C VAL A 417 33.10 12.47 -15.83
N ASP A 418 33.94 13.48 -15.60
CA ASP A 418 34.51 13.72 -14.27
C ASP A 418 33.48 14.37 -13.33
N SER A 419 32.55 15.15 -13.90
CA SER A 419 31.40 15.73 -13.19
C SER A 419 30.09 15.49 -13.95
N PRO A 420 29.00 15.06 -13.29
CA PRO A 420 27.69 14.89 -13.93
C PRO A 420 27.15 16.17 -14.58
N SER A 421 27.55 17.35 -14.08
CA SER A 421 27.15 18.65 -14.65
C SER A 421 27.60 18.82 -16.10
N GLU A 422 28.62 18.09 -16.56
CA GLU A 422 29.09 18.11 -17.94
C GLU A 422 28.09 17.50 -18.94
N LEU A 423 27.09 16.74 -18.44
CA LEU A 423 26.03 16.14 -19.26
C LEU A 423 24.87 17.11 -19.50
N ILE A 424 24.76 18.21 -18.75
CA ILE A 424 23.66 19.17 -18.88
C ILE A 424 23.72 19.81 -20.27
N GLY A 425 22.60 19.78 -20.98
CA GLY A 425 22.50 20.29 -22.35
C GLY A 425 23.01 19.32 -23.42
N LYS A 426 23.59 18.17 -23.05
CA LYS A 426 23.98 17.10 -23.98
C LYS A 426 22.90 16.04 -24.07
N ASP A 427 22.95 15.23 -25.13
CA ASP A 427 22.08 14.07 -25.27
C ASP A 427 22.56 12.93 -24.36
N VAL A 428 21.65 12.40 -23.54
CA VAL A 428 21.93 11.28 -22.64
C VAL A 428 20.97 10.14 -22.97
N HIS A 429 21.54 8.98 -23.29
CA HIS A 429 20.79 7.76 -23.55
C HIS A 429 21.36 6.62 -22.72
N PHE A 430 20.48 5.76 -22.23
CA PHE A 430 20.88 4.53 -21.55
C PHE A 430 19.84 3.44 -21.74
N VAL A 431 20.29 2.21 -21.57
CA VAL A 431 19.47 1.01 -21.64
C VAL A 431 19.33 0.44 -20.24
N ILE A 432 18.10 0.15 -19.84
CA ILE A 432 17.81 -0.69 -18.67
C ILE A 432 17.55 -2.10 -19.16
N LYS A 433 18.23 -3.08 -18.56
CA LYS A 433 18.01 -4.49 -18.79
C LYS A 433 17.59 -5.19 -17.51
N ILE A 434 16.51 -5.94 -17.59
CA ILE A 434 16.09 -6.87 -16.53
C ILE A 434 16.30 -8.28 -17.09
N ASN A 435 17.39 -8.91 -16.68
CA ASN A 435 17.80 -10.19 -17.25
C ASN A 435 16.88 -11.30 -16.74
N ASN A 436 16.78 -11.47 -15.42
CA ASN A 436 15.97 -12.50 -14.80
C ASN A 436 15.76 -12.29 -13.30
N CYS A 437 14.81 -13.05 -12.73
CA CYS A 437 14.70 -13.26 -11.29
C CYS A 437 15.01 -14.73 -10.94
N ARG A 438 15.45 -14.97 -9.71
CA ARG A 438 15.77 -16.29 -9.16
C ARG A 438 15.22 -16.47 -7.76
N GLY A 439 14.79 -17.69 -7.45
CA GLY A 439 14.36 -18.07 -6.10
C GLY A 439 13.05 -17.47 -5.63
N LEU A 440 12.19 -17.01 -6.55
CA LEU A 440 10.89 -16.43 -6.18
C LEU A 440 9.97 -17.47 -5.52
N PRO A 441 9.03 -17.06 -4.63
CA PRO A 441 8.16 -18.01 -3.96
C PRO A 441 7.30 -18.78 -4.96
N SER A 442 7.22 -20.10 -4.81
CA SER A 442 6.50 -20.99 -5.74
C SER A 442 4.98 -20.82 -5.76
N ARG A 443 4.43 -19.97 -4.89
CA ARG A 443 3.01 -19.62 -4.83
C ARG A 443 2.60 -18.56 -5.86
N PHE A 444 3.53 -18.07 -6.66
CA PHE A 444 3.28 -17.09 -7.71
C PHE A 444 3.54 -17.69 -9.09
N THR A 445 2.69 -17.31 -10.05
CA THR A 445 2.84 -17.51 -11.49
C THR A 445 2.64 -16.16 -12.18
N ASP A 446 2.72 -16.10 -13.51
CA ASP A 446 2.55 -14.88 -14.31
C ASP A 446 3.38 -13.70 -13.75
N VAL A 447 4.68 -13.94 -13.54
CA VAL A 447 5.57 -12.96 -12.91
C VAL A 447 5.99 -11.91 -13.93
N PHE A 448 6.04 -10.64 -13.52
CA PHE A 448 6.62 -9.55 -14.31
C PHE A 448 7.23 -8.47 -13.40
N CYS A 449 8.14 -7.68 -13.95
CA CYS A 449 8.68 -6.50 -13.27
C CYS A 449 8.08 -5.22 -13.84
N ALA A 450 7.93 -4.21 -12.98
CA ALA A 450 7.38 -2.91 -13.34
C ALA A 450 8.21 -1.77 -12.71
N TYR A 451 8.43 -0.69 -13.47
CA TYR A 451 9.22 0.46 -13.03
C TYR A 451 8.91 1.72 -13.84
N LYS A 452 9.23 2.89 -13.27
CA LYS A 452 9.07 4.21 -13.92
C LYS A 452 10.37 4.99 -13.84
N VAL A 453 10.86 5.47 -14.98
CA VAL A 453 12.07 6.31 -15.04
C VAL A 453 11.65 7.77 -15.16
N PHE A 454 12.34 8.66 -14.44
CA PHE A 454 12.29 10.12 -14.58
C PHE A 454 11.13 10.72 -15.42
N LEU A 455 10.08 11.21 -14.75
CA LEU A 455 8.90 11.85 -15.36
C LEU A 455 8.05 10.97 -16.30
N ASP A 456 8.34 9.67 -16.40
CA ASP A 456 7.49 8.71 -17.11
C ASP A 456 6.05 8.77 -16.59
N GLN A 457 5.11 9.01 -17.50
CA GLN A 457 3.68 8.96 -17.19
C GLN A 457 3.19 7.52 -17.10
N VAL A 458 3.76 6.63 -17.92
CA VAL A 458 3.36 5.23 -18.05
C VAL A 458 4.45 4.33 -17.49
N GLU A 459 4.03 3.36 -16.68
CA GLU A 459 4.91 2.33 -16.14
C GLU A 459 5.45 1.43 -17.24
N THR A 460 6.76 1.18 -17.21
CA THR A 460 7.38 0.16 -18.05
C THR A 460 7.20 -1.20 -17.40
N ARG A 461 6.73 -2.18 -18.17
CA ARG A 461 6.57 -3.57 -17.72
C ARG A 461 7.40 -4.51 -18.59
N THR A 462 7.92 -5.55 -17.97
CA THR A 462 8.50 -6.69 -18.68
C THR A 462 7.40 -7.56 -19.28
N GLU A 463 7.79 -8.52 -20.11
CA GLU A 463 6.91 -9.64 -20.45
C GLU A 463 6.53 -10.44 -19.19
N ILE A 464 5.34 -11.04 -19.24
CA ILE A 464 4.82 -11.90 -18.19
C ILE A 464 5.36 -13.31 -18.42
N ILE A 465 6.01 -13.88 -17.41
CA ILE A 465 6.57 -15.23 -17.45
C ILE A 465 5.86 -16.11 -16.42
N SER A 466 5.20 -17.15 -16.91
CA SER A 466 4.39 -18.05 -16.09
C SER A 466 5.14 -19.32 -15.68
N ASP A 467 4.61 -20.01 -14.66
CA ASP A 467 4.97 -21.39 -14.27
C ASP A 467 6.44 -21.61 -13.89
N THR A 468 7.10 -20.57 -13.34
CA THR A 468 8.48 -20.68 -12.85
C THR A 468 8.77 -19.73 -11.70
N SER A 469 9.54 -20.21 -10.73
CA SER A 469 10.17 -19.38 -9.67
C SER A 469 11.43 -18.65 -10.14
N ASN A 470 11.86 -18.89 -11.37
CA ASN A 470 13.11 -18.38 -11.94
C ASN A 470 12.86 -17.78 -13.35
N PRO A 471 12.05 -16.71 -13.47
CA PRO A 471 11.68 -16.17 -14.78
C PRO A 471 12.87 -15.49 -15.46
N ASP A 472 13.07 -15.79 -16.74
CA ASP A 472 14.05 -15.15 -17.62
C ASP A 472 13.34 -14.13 -18.52
N PHE A 473 13.43 -12.85 -18.14
CA PHE A 473 12.74 -11.77 -18.86
C PHE A 473 13.51 -11.33 -20.11
N ASN A 474 14.84 -11.27 -20.03
CA ASN A 474 15.71 -10.67 -21.06
C ASN A 474 15.19 -9.31 -21.56
N HIS A 475 14.53 -8.56 -20.67
CA HIS A 475 13.88 -7.29 -20.99
C HIS A 475 14.93 -6.23 -21.25
N LYS A 476 14.74 -5.44 -22.30
CA LYS A 476 15.65 -4.36 -22.68
C LYS A 476 14.84 -3.14 -23.14
N LYS A 477 15.00 -2.00 -22.47
CA LYS A 477 14.38 -0.74 -22.88
C LYS A 477 15.38 0.41 -22.85
N MET A 478 15.43 1.18 -23.93
CA MET A 478 16.21 2.40 -24.02
C MET A 478 15.40 3.60 -23.50
N PHE A 479 16.08 4.48 -22.79
CA PHE A 479 15.61 5.80 -22.39
C PHE A 479 16.50 6.86 -23.04
N SER A 480 15.88 7.93 -23.54
CA SER A 480 16.53 8.98 -24.34
C SER A 480 16.11 10.35 -23.84
N PHE A 481 17.09 11.19 -23.51
CA PHE A 481 16.87 12.53 -23.02
C PHE A 481 17.70 13.53 -23.83
N THR A 482 17.02 14.28 -24.69
CA THR A 482 17.63 15.16 -25.69
C THR A 482 17.00 16.56 -25.64
N PRO A 483 17.61 17.56 -24.98
CA PRO A 483 18.83 17.48 -24.17
C PRO A 483 18.56 17.06 -22.71
N ALA A 484 19.59 16.58 -22.02
CA ALA A 484 19.55 16.32 -20.59
C ALA A 484 19.42 17.61 -19.78
N THR A 485 18.46 17.62 -18.86
CA THR A 485 18.17 18.75 -17.96
C THR A 485 18.92 18.60 -16.63
N GLN A 486 19.08 19.69 -15.87
CA GLN A 486 19.61 19.63 -14.50
C GLN A 486 18.83 18.64 -13.63
N GLN A 487 17.50 18.65 -13.72
CA GLN A 487 16.63 17.74 -12.96
C GLN A 487 16.88 16.26 -13.28
N LEU A 488 17.16 15.93 -14.55
CA LEU A 488 17.53 14.57 -14.91
C LEU A 488 18.87 14.18 -14.30
N ILE A 489 19.86 15.08 -14.32
CA ILE A 489 21.17 14.80 -13.76
C ILE A 489 21.07 14.64 -12.24
N ASP A 490 20.29 15.48 -11.56
CA ASP A 490 20.02 15.35 -10.13
C ASP A 490 19.32 14.01 -9.82
N TYR A 491 18.32 13.63 -10.61
CA TYR A 491 17.66 12.33 -10.51
C TYR A 491 18.64 11.17 -10.68
N LEU A 492 19.46 11.18 -11.74
CA LEU A 492 20.44 10.11 -11.96
C LEU A 492 21.47 10.07 -10.83
N LYS A 493 21.86 11.21 -10.27
CA LYS A 493 22.94 11.31 -9.29
C LYS A 493 22.48 10.95 -7.87
N ASP A 494 21.33 11.45 -7.45
CA ASP A 494 20.90 11.47 -6.05
C ASP A 494 19.72 10.52 -5.76
N GLU A 495 18.97 10.10 -6.78
CA GLU A 495 17.76 9.28 -6.61
C GLU A 495 18.00 7.78 -6.90
N SER A 496 17.04 6.96 -6.46
CA SER A 496 17.00 5.52 -6.77
C SER A 496 15.79 5.17 -7.64
N LEU A 497 15.95 4.16 -8.47
CA LEU A 497 14.87 3.55 -9.24
C LEU A 497 14.25 2.40 -8.44
N LEU A 498 12.95 2.48 -8.18
CA LEU A 498 12.19 1.35 -7.65
C LEU A 498 11.76 0.41 -8.79
N ILE A 499 12.21 -0.84 -8.73
CA ILE A 499 11.71 -1.93 -9.56
C ILE A 499 10.84 -2.84 -8.70
N GLN A 500 9.58 -2.99 -9.10
CA GLN A 500 8.61 -3.80 -8.39
C GLN A 500 8.43 -5.13 -9.13
N VAL A 501 8.38 -6.22 -8.38
CA VAL A 501 8.16 -7.56 -8.91
C VAL A 501 6.75 -7.99 -8.52
N PHE A 502 5.93 -8.31 -9.52
CA PHE A 502 4.54 -8.72 -9.36
C PHE A 502 4.35 -10.15 -9.85
N GLY A 503 3.32 -10.82 -9.34
CA GLY A 503 2.90 -12.12 -9.84
C GLY A 503 1.44 -12.40 -9.47
N LYS A 504 0.81 -13.27 -10.25
CA LYS A 504 -0.50 -13.83 -9.92
C LYS A 504 -0.33 -14.96 -8.91
N GLN A 505 -1.15 -14.96 -7.87
CA GLN A 505 -1.10 -16.02 -6.87
C GLN A 505 -1.75 -17.31 -7.39
N THR A 506 -1.05 -18.42 -7.25
CA THR A 506 -1.60 -19.74 -7.54
C THR A 506 -2.56 -20.15 -6.44
N VAL A 507 -3.81 -20.47 -6.80
CA VAL A 507 -4.79 -20.99 -5.85
C VAL A 507 -4.33 -22.37 -5.40
N THR A 508 -3.86 -22.47 -4.16
CA THR A 508 -3.56 -23.76 -3.55
C THR A 508 -4.78 -24.16 -2.74
N ARG A 509 -5.78 -24.78 -3.40
CA ARG A 509 -6.85 -25.46 -2.65
C ARG A 509 -6.18 -26.51 -1.78
N SER A 510 -6.33 -26.42 -0.47
CA SER A 510 -5.71 -27.37 0.44
C SER A 510 -6.23 -28.78 0.09
N ASN A 511 -5.34 -29.64 -0.40
CA ASN A 511 -5.65 -31.04 -0.57
C ASN A 511 -5.76 -31.64 0.84
N SER A 512 -6.99 -31.82 1.31
CA SER A 512 -7.43 -32.51 2.53
C SER A 512 -7.68 -31.64 3.80
N LYS A 513 -8.94 -31.74 4.29
CA LYS A 513 -9.48 -31.39 5.64
C LYS A 513 -10.02 -29.98 5.96
N GLN A 514 -10.01 -29.00 5.06
CA GLN A 514 -10.60 -27.67 5.34
C GLN A 514 -12.04 -27.48 4.82
N SER A 515 -12.52 -28.32 3.90
CA SER A 515 -13.91 -28.26 3.42
C SER A 515 -14.89 -28.53 4.57
N GLY A 516 -15.71 -27.52 4.91
CA GLY A 516 -16.74 -27.59 5.96
C GLY A 516 -16.31 -27.11 7.35
N ARG A 517 -15.14 -26.46 7.52
CA ARG A 517 -14.81 -25.75 8.76
C ARG A 517 -15.43 -24.36 8.76
N VAL A 518 -15.86 -23.90 9.93
CA VAL A 518 -16.35 -22.53 10.12
C VAL A 518 -15.17 -21.57 10.22
N THR A 519 -15.31 -20.35 9.70
CA THR A 519 -14.31 -19.27 9.68
C THR A 519 -13.65 -19.08 11.05
N LYS A 520 -14.41 -19.16 12.15
CA LYS A 520 -13.91 -19.15 13.53
C LYS A 520 -12.76 -20.13 13.79
N GLN A 521 -12.93 -21.38 13.36
CA GLN A 521 -11.93 -22.44 13.55
C GLN A 521 -10.68 -22.16 12.71
N MET A 522 -10.87 -21.73 11.47
CA MET A 522 -9.77 -21.39 10.56
C MET A 522 -8.94 -20.22 11.11
N MET A 523 -9.59 -19.15 11.61
CA MET A 523 -8.90 -18.01 12.20
C MET A 523 -8.12 -18.40 13.46
N GLN A 524 -8.68 -19.26 14.32
CA GLN A 524 -8.00 -19.72 15.53
C GLN A 524 -6.76 -20.56 15.21
N GLU A 525 -6.86 -21.45 14.21
CA GLU A 525 -5.73 -22.23 13.71
C GLU A 525 -4.65 -21.34 13.11
N GLU A 526 -5.03 -20.32 12.34
CA GLU A 526 -4.08 -19.37 11.75
C GLU A 526 -3.37 -18.53 12.82
N LEU A 527 -4.09 -18.07 13.86
CA LEU A 527 -3.48 -17.43 15.04
C LEU A 527 -2.47 -18.34 15.74
N LEU A 528 -2.81 -19.63 15.90
CA LEU A 528 -1.90 -20.62 16.49
C LEU A 528 -0.68 -20.87 15.60
N ASN A 529 -0.86 -20.95 14.29
CA ASN A 529 0.23 -21.11 13.32
C ASN A 529 1.17 -19.90 13.35
N GLN A 530 0.63 -18.68 13.39
CA GLN A 530 1.40 -17.45 13.55
C GLN A 530 2.14 -17.42 14.88
N ALA A 531 1.49 -17.76 16.00
CA ALA A 531 2.12 -17.85 17.32
C ALA A 531 3.24 -18.91 17.36
N ASN A 532 3.04 -20.07 16.72
CA ASN A 532 4.05 -21.11 16.60
C ASN A 532 5.23 -20.67 15.73
N ASN A 533 4.98 -19.94 14.64
CA ASN A 533 6.02 -19.34 13.80
C ASN A 533 6.81 -18.25 14.56
N LEU A 534 6.16 -17.52 15.47
CA LEU A 534 6.81 -16.56 16.38
C LEU A 534 7.65 -17.28 17.47
N MET A 535 7.18 -18.43 17.98
CA MET A 535 7.85 -19.25 18.99
C MET A 535 9.02 -20.10 18.46
N GLN A 536 9.08 -20.38 17.14
CA GLN A 536 10.24 -21.02 16.49
C GLN A 536 11.44 -20.08 16.28
N GLY A 537 11.39 -18.90 16.91
CA GLY A 537 12.49 -17.98 16.99
C GLY A 537 12.36 -16.89 15.94
N PHE A 538 12.19 -15.67 16.43
CA PHE A 538 12.75 -14.50 15.77
C PHE A 538 14.25 -14.73 15.57
N ARG A 539 14.63 -15.28 14.41
CA ARG A 539 15.85 -14.79 13.77
C ARG A 539 15.51 -13.44 13.17
N MET A 540 15.48 -12.42 14.03
CA MET A 540 15.84 -11.07 13.65
C MET A 540 17.32 -11.10 13.24
N ASN A 541 17.60 -11.70 12.07
CA ASN A 541 18.68 -11.19 11.26
C ASN A 541 18.06 -9.96 10.58
N GLY A 542 17.90 -8.82 11.25
CA GLY A 542 19.06 -8.06 11.74
C GLY A 542 19.96 -7.62 10.57
N ARG A 543 19.59 -7.91 9.33
CA ARG A 543 20.20 -7.33 8.15
C ARG A 543 19.30 -6.17 7.73
N ASN A 544 19.73 -4.98 8.09
CA ASN A 544 19.54 -3.88 7.17
C ASN A 544 20.07 -4.37 5.82
N VAL A 545 19.24 -4.31 4.77
CA VAL A 545 19.81 -4.16 3.43
C VAL A 545 20.52 -2.83 3.49
N ASP A 546 21.80 -2.92 3.82
CA ASP A 546 22.61 -1.78 4.18
C ASP A 546 22.73 -0.93 2.92
N PRO A 547 22.08 0.25 2.84
CA PRO A 547 22.24 1.12 1.68
C PRO A 547 23.72 1.46 1.49
N ASN A 548 24.51 1.39 2.57
CA ASN A 548 25.95 1.55 2.52
C ASN A 548 26.64 0.47 1.70
N LYS A 549 26.15 -0.77 1.58
CA LYS A 549 26.80 -1.78 0.71
C LYS A 549 26.72 -1.40 -0.75
N GLN A 550 25.54 -1.02 -1.24
CA GLN A 550 25.38 -0.59 -2.62
C GLN A 550 26.05 0.77 -2.84
N SER A 551 25.92 1.71 -1.90
CA SER A 551 26.62 3.00 -1.94
C SER A 551 28.14 2.82 -1.98
N VAL A 552 28.70 1.90 -1.19
CA VAL A 552 30.14 1.59 -1.18
C VAL A 552 30.56 0.92 -2.48
N ILE A 553 29.74 0.04 -3.06
CA ILE A 553 30.02 -0.57 -4.37
C ILE A 553 30.02 0.50 -5.46
N VAL A 554 29.02 1.38 -5.48
CA VAL A 554 28.93 2.51 -6.41
C VAL A 554 30.14 3.44 -6.24
N GLU A 555 30.47 3.81 -5.01
CA GLU A 555 31.62 4.66 -4.71
C GLU A 555 32.95 4.00 -5.13
N LEU A 556 33.12 2.71 -4.84
CA LEU A 556 34.30 1.94 -5.26
C LEU A 556 34.41 1.85 -6.78
N LEU A 557 33.29 1.67 -7.49
CA LEU A 557 33.23 1.62 -8.95
C LEU A 557 33.61 2.98 -9.56
N LEU A 558 33.07 4.07 -9.03
CA LEU A 558 33.42 5.43 -9.45
C LEU A 558 34.89 5.76 -9.16
N MET A 559 35.38 5.43 -7.96
CA MET A 559 36.79 5.60 -7.57
C MET A 559 37.74 4.85 -8.49
N LYS A 560 37.45 3.58 -8.81
CA LYS A 560 38.27 2.78 -9.74
C LYS A 560 38.32 3.43 -11.13
N LYS A 561 37.19 3.91 -11.64
CA LYS A 561 37.13 4.56 -12.96
C LYS A 561 37.86 5.90 -12.97
N GLN A 562 37.71 6.70 -11.92
CA GLN A 562 38.45 7.96 -11.74
C GLN A 562 39.96 7.72 -11.62
N GLN A 563 40.39 6.70 -10.88
CA GLN A 563 41.80 6.32 -10.75
C GLN A 563 42.39 5.85 -12.09
N ALA A 564 41.67 5.01 -12.84
CA ALA A 564 42.08 4.58 -14.17
C ALA A 564 42.25 5.78 -15.12
N ARG A 565 41.31 6.74 -15.08
CA ARG A 565 41.39 7.96 -15.88
C ARG A 565 42.58 8.85 -15.49
N GLN A 566 42.83 9.03 -14.19
CA GLN A 566 44.01 9.77 -13.72
C GLN A 566 45.32 9.09 -14.17
N HIS A 567 45.38 7.77 -14.11
CA HIS A 567 46.52 7.01 -14.60
C HIS A 567 46.72 7.19 -16.11
N GLN A 568 45.64 7.15 -16.89
CA GLN A 568 45.67 7.39 -18.33
C GLN A 568 46.13 8.80 -18.68
N LYS A 569 45.60 9.84 -18.00
CA LYS A 569 46.05 11.23 -18.15
C LYS A 569 47.55 11.35 -17.86
N LEU A 570 48.03 10.69 -16.81
CA LEU A 570 49.45 10.68 -16.45
C LEU A 570 50.32 9.93 -17.47
N GLU A 571 49.85 8.81 -18.02
CA GLU A 571 50.52 8.10 -19.12
C GLU A 571 50.56 8.92 -20.41
N ASN A 572 49.49 9.64 -20.74
CA ASN A 572 49.48 10.55 -21.89
C ASN A 572 50.53 11.67 -21.74
N VAL A 573 50.65 12.26 -20.54
CA VAL A 573 51.72 13.23 -20.23
C VAL A 573 53.10 12.57 -20.33
N ARG A 574 53.29 11.34 -19.82
CA ARG A 574 54.56 10.60 -19.96
C ARG A 574 54.91 10.34 -21.43
N LYS A 575 53.93 9.98 -22.26
CA LYS A 575 54.10 9.80 -23.72
C LYS A 575 54.55 11.11 -24.38
N LEU A 576 53.90 12.23 -24.05
CA LEU A 576 54.28 13.55 -24.56
C LEU A 576 55.74 13.90 -24.20
N ILE A 577 56.15 13.64 -22.96
CA ILE A 577 57.53 13.88 -22.50
C ILE A 577 58.51 13.04 -23.34
N LYS A 578 58.27 11.73 -23.47
CA LYS A 578 59.13 10.82 -24.26
C LYS A 578 59.21 11.23 -25.74
N ALA A 579 58.08 11.65 -26.33
CA ALA A 579 58.03 12.10 -27.72
C ALA A 579 58.80 13.42 -27.90
N SER A 580 58.68 14.34 -26.95
CA SER A 580 59.41 15.62 -26.95
C SER A 580 60.92 15.44 -26.77
N GLU A 581 61.34 14.51 -25.90
CA GLU A 581 62.75 14.12 -25.72
C GLU A 581 63.33 13.55 -27.01
N LYS A 582 62.59 12.65 -27.69
CA LYS A 582 63.01 12.06 -28.97
C LYS A 582 63.12 13.10 -30.09
N ALA A 583 62.29 14.15 -30.04
CA ALA A 583 62.32 15.28 -30.96
C ALA A 583 63.30 16.41 -30.54
N ASN A 584 64.07 16.21 -29.45
CA ASN A 584 65.00 17.22 -28.90
C ASN A 584 64.36 18.57 -28.51
N LYS A 585 63.05 18.59 -28.22
CA LYS A 585 62.33 19.78 -27.77
C LYS A 585 62.41 19.90 -26.24
N ARG A 586 62.91 21.05 -25.75
CA ARG A 586 63.02 21.36 -24.31
C ARG A 586 61.84 22.15 -23.74
N VAL A 587 60.92 22.60 -24.60
CA VAL A 587 59.76 23.43 -24.23
C VAL A 587 58.53 22.83 -24.90
N VAL A 588 57.45 22.67 -24.13
CA VAL A 588 56.15 22.17 -24.58
C VAL A 588 55.11 23.25 -24.35
N SER A 589 54.17 23.41 -25.28
CA SER A 589 53.09 24.39 -25.14
C SER A 589 52.21 24.05 -23.93
N ILE A 590 51.95 25.06 -23.09
CA ILE A 590 51.03 24.95 -21.95
C ILE A 590 49.62 24.59 -22.44
N GLN A 591 49.22 25.05 -23.64
CA GLN A 591 47.91 24.72 -24.19
C GLN A 591 47.81 23.23 -24.52
N VAL A 592 48.82 22.67 -25.19
CA VAL A 592 48.87 21.22 -25.49
C VAL A 592 48.86 20.39 -24.21
N LEU A 593 49.56 20.84 -23.16
CA LEU A 593 49.55 20.17 -21.86
C LEU A 593 48.17 20.25 -21.19
N LYS A 594 47.50 21.41 -21.25
CA LYS A 594 46.14 21.59 -20.73
C LYS A 594 45.16 20.71 -21.48
N ASP A 595 45.24 20.69 -22.80
CA ASP A 595 44.38 19.90 -23.68
C ASP A 595 44.59 18.40 -23.40
N LEU A 596 45.82 17.92 -23.23
CA LEU A 596 46.13 16.52 -22.85
C LEU A 596 45.69 16.13 -21.44
N ILE A 597 45.56 17.10 -20.52
CA ILE A 597 45.07 16.87 -19.16
C ILE A 597 43.53 16.91 -19.13
N SER A 598 42.90 17.69 -20.02
CA SER A 598 41.45 17.79 -20.14
C SER A 598 40.83 16.71 -21.03
N ASP A 599 41.47 16.31 -22.13
CA ASP A 599 40.99 15.28 -23.05
C ASP A 599 41.52 13.89 -22.66
N SER A 600 40.61 12.89 -22.64
CA SER A 600 40.91 11.53 -22.20
C SER A 600 41.05 10.49 -23.33
N ALA A 601 40.61 10.80 -24.56
CA ALA A 601 40.66 9.86 -25.66
C ALA A 601 42.10 9.65 -26.16
N SER A 602 42.60 8.40 -26.13
CA SER A 602 43.97 8.07 -26.52
C SER A 602 44.31 8.49 -27.95
N GLU A 603 43.35 8.45 -28.88
CA GLU A 603 43.55 8.83 -30.29
C GLU A 603 43.76 10.34 -30.46
N ILE A 604 42.98 11.16 -29.73
CA ILE A 604 43.13 12.62 -29.71
C ILE A 604 44.45 12.99 -29.03
N ALA A 605 44.79 12.28 -27.94
CA ALA A 605 46.05 12.46 -27.25
C ALA A 605 47.27 12.17 -28.16
N ASP A 606 47.25 11.09 -28.93
CA ASP A 606 48.33 10.75 -29.85
C ASP A 606 48.45 11.78 -31.01
N ASP A 607 47.33 12.31 -31.52
CA ASP A 607 47.31 13.37 -32.55
C ASP A 607 47.78 14.74 -32.01
N LEU A 608 47.41 15.08 -30.77
CA LEU A 608 47.90 16.26 -30.04
C LEU A 608 49.40 16.17 -29.73
N ILE A 609 49.88 14.98 -29.35
CA ILE A 609 51.31 14.70 -29.15
C ILE A 609 52.05 14.85 -30.48
N ALA A 610 51.51 14.34 -31.58
CA ALA A 610 52.10 14.49 -32.91
C ALA A 610 52.18 15.98 -33.31
N LYS A 611 51.10 16.75 -33.15
CA LYS A 611 51.06 18.20 -33.43
C LYS A 611 51.96 19.04 -32.52
N GLY A 612 52.12 18.64 -31.26
CA GLY A 612 53.01 19.33 -30.32
C GLY A 612 54.49 19.03 -30.54
N THR A 613 54.81 17.89 -31.16
CA THR A 613 56.19 17.43 -31.38
C THR A 613 56.70 17.66 -32.81
N SER A 614 55.84 17.82 -33.81
CA SER A 614 56.15 18.52 -35.08
C SER A 614 56.55 19.96 -34.82
#